data_AF-A0A7J7M2H1-F1
#
_entry.id   AF-A0A7J7M2H1-F1
#
_cell.length_a   1.000
_cell.length_b   1.000
_cell.length_c   1.000
_cell.angle_alpha   90.00
_cell.angle_beta   90.00
_cell.angle_gamma   90.00
#
_symmetry.space_group_name_H-M   'P 1'
#
loop_
_entity.id
_entity.type
_entity.pdbx_description
1 polymer ?
#
loop_
_entity_poly.entity_id
_entity_poly.type
_entity_poly.pdbx_seq_one_letter_code
_entity_poly.pdbx_strand_id
1 'polypeptide(L)'
;MAIETYRNTAEIHTGHESCKKRSLEVLQEFALPKGLLPLDHILEVGLNREAGFVWLKQRKSKNHTFTDIARHVSYGTEVTAFIEKGKMRNLTGVKSKEYLIWITISEISMESEESEVIEFRTPLGLSRVLPASAFQLNEEN
;
A
#
# COMPACT_ATOMS: atom_id res chain seq x y z
N MET A 1 -3.32 -6.83 -22.56
CA MET A 1 -2.98 -7.96 -21.66
C MET A 1 -3.33 -7.53 -20.27
N ALA A 2 -4.35 -8.17 -19.71
CA ALA A 2 -5.09 -7.70 -18.55
C ALA A 2 -4.32 -8.05 -17.27
N ILE A 3 -4.46 -7.21 -16.23
CA ILE A 3 -3.98 -7.47 -14.86
C ILE A 3 -4.22 -8.93 -14.40
N GLU A 4 -5.27 -9.58 -14.91
CA GLU A 4 -5.58 -10.99 -14.69
C GLU A 4 -4.44 -11.95 -15.04
N THR A 5 -3.66 -11.71 -16.09
CA THR A 5 -2.57 -12.62 -16.48
C THR A 5 -1.48 -12.70 -15.42
N TYR A 6 -1.25 -11.62 -14.66
CA TYR A 6 -0.30 -11.62 -13.56
C TYR A 6 -0.78 -12.45 -12.36
N ARG A 7 -2.09 -12.72 -12.24
CA ARG A 7 -2.61 -13.51 -11.11
C ARG A 7 -2.39 -15.01 -11.28
N ASN A 8 -2.18 -15.48 -12.49
CA ASN A 8 -2.10 -16.92 -12.80
C ASN A 8 -0.90 -17.64 -12.15
N THR A 9 0.23 -16.94 -11.97
CA THR A 9 1.46 -17.47 -11.35
C THR A 9 1.75 -16.84 -10.00
N ALA A 10 0.78 -16.13 -9.43
CA ALA A 10 0.95 -15.44 -8.16
C ALA A 10 0.80 -16.39 -6.97
N GLU A 11 1.55 -16.10 -5.92
CA GLU A 11 1.27 -16.63 -4.58
C GLU A 11 0.04 -15.89 -4.04
N ILE A 12 -1.01 -16.64 -3.68
CA ILE A 12 -2.27 -16.08 -3.19
C ILE A 12 -2.57 -16.63 -1.80
N HIS A 13 -2.80 -15.71 -0.87
CA HIS A 13 -3.28 -16.02 0.48
C HIS A 13 -4.73 -15.56 0.60
N THR A 14 -5.52 -16.34 1.35
CA THR A 14 -6.90 -16.01 1.69
C THR A 14 -7.11 -16.14 3.19
N GLY A 15 -8.11 -15.43 3.72
CA GLY A 15 -8.43 -15.41 5.14
C GLY A 15 -7.63 -14.36 5.91
N HIS A 16 -8.31 -13.71 6.85
CA HIS A 16 -7.85 -12.46 7.47
C HIS A 16 -6.44 -12.54 8.06
N GLU A 17 -6.18 -13.51 8.94
CA GLU A 17 -4.88 -13.63 9.62
C GLU A 17 -3.74 -13.96 8.66
N SER A 18 -3.96 -14.87 7.72
CA SER A 18 -2.95 -15.22 6.72
C SER A 18 -2.64 -14.03 5.81
N CYS A 19 -3.66 -13.29 5.39
CA CYS A 19 -3.50 -12.11 4.55
C CYS A 19 -2.80 -10.97 5.28
N LYS A 20 -3.15 -10.72 6.55
CA LYS A 20 -2.52 -9.70 7.38
C LYS A 20 -1.04 -10.01 7.55
N LYS A 21 -0.70 -11.24 7.96
CA LYS A 21 0.69 -11.70 8.08
C LYS A 21 1.44 -11.53 6.76
N ARG A 22 0.87 -12.01 5.64
CA ARG A 22 1.53 -11.94 4.33
C ARG A 22 1.75 -10.50 3.86
N SER A 23 0.78 -9.61 4.07
CA SER A 23 0.93 -8.20 3.70
C SER A 23 2.10 -7.54 4.42
N LEU A 24 2.27 -7.83 5.72
CA LEU A 24 3.39 -7.31 6.51
C LEU A 24 4.74 -7.88 6.06
N GLU A 25 4.79 -9.17 5.71
CA GLU A 25 5.98 -9.80 5.14
C GLU A 25 6.35 -9.19 3.78
N VAL A 26 5.37 -8.93 2.91
CA VAL A 26 5.62 -8.28 1.61
C VAL A 26 6.15 -6.86 1.82
N LEU A 27 5.52 -6.05 2.67
CA LEU A 27 6.02 -4.70 2.96
C LEU A 27 7.47 -4.74 3.47
N GLN A 28 7.80 -5.67 4.36
CA GLN A 28 9.17 -5.86 4.84
C GLN A 28 10.13 -6.36 3.75
N GLU A 29 9.75 -7.38 2.97
CA GLU A 29 10.52 -7.96 1.86
C GLU A 29 10.95 -6.88 0.86
N PHE A 30 10.09 -5.89 0.63
CA PHE A 30 10.34 -4.78 -0.28
C PHE A 30 10.75 -3.48 0.41
N ALA A 31 11.23 -3.52 1.66
CA ALA A 31 11.75 -2.35 2.38
C ALA A 31 10.76 -1.16 2.43
N LEU A 32 9.50 -1.45 2.75
CA LEU A 32 8.42 -0.47 2.88
C LEU A 32 7.83 -0.52 4.31
N PRO A 33 7.35 0.61 4.87
CA PRO A 33 6.84 0.65 6.23
C PRO A 33 5.60 -0.23 6.40
N LYS A 34 5.61 -1.05 7.44
CA LYS A 34 4.56 -2.04 7.73
C LYS A 34 3.19 -1.42 8.06
N GLY A 35 3.14 -0.15 8.44
CA GLY A 35 1.92 0.59 8.75
C GLY A 35 1.30 1.31 7.54
N LEU A 36 1.83 1.15 6.32
CA LEU A 36 1.30 1.80 5.11
C LEU A 36 -0.15 1.45 4.77
N LEU A 37 -0.62 0.28 5.20
CA LEU A 37 -1.92 -0.26 4.84
C LEU A 37 -2.75 -0.57 6.11
N PRO A 38 -4.04 -0.18 6.15
CA PRO A 38 -4.95 -0.61 7.20
C PRO A 38 -5.39 -2.06 6.93
N LEU A 39 -4.73 -3.03 7.58
CA LEU A 39 -4.90 -4.47 7.33
C LEU A 39 -6.10 -5.10 8.05
N ASP A 40 -7.27 -4.47 8.01
CA ASP A 40 -8.49 -4.97 8.66
C ASP A 40 -9.44 -5.67 7.67
N HIS A 41 -9.97 -6.83 8.05
CA HIS A 41 -10.92 -7.60 7.23
C HIS A 41 -10.45 -7.89 5.79
N ILE A 42 -9.14 -8.14 5.64
CA ILE A 42 -8.53 -8.54 4.37
C ILE A 42 -9.02 -9.94 3.98
N LEU A 43 -9.42 -10.10 2.73
CA LEU A 43 -9.97 -11.32 2.18
C LEU A 43 -8.94 -12.12 1.38
N GLU A 44 -8.11 -11.41 0.62
CA GLU A 44 -7.15 -11.98 -0.32
C GLU A 44 -5.95 -11.03 -0.45
N VAL A 45 -4.76 -11.61 -0.48
CA VAL A 45 -3.51 -10.92 -0.81
C VAL A 45 -2.81 -11.77 -1.84
N GLY A 46 -2.30 -11.15 -2.90
CA GLY A 46 -1.53 -11.86 -3.91
C GLY A 46 -0.28 -11.13 -4.31
N LEU A 47 0.78 -11.91 -4.58
CA LEU A 47 2.05 -11.42 -5.08
C LEU A 47 2.51 -12.31 -6.23
N ASN A 48 2.63 -11.74 -7.43
CA ASN A 48 3.43 -12.30 -8.49
C ASN A 48 4.84 -11.72 -8.39
N ARG A 49 5.78 -12.51 -7.85
CA ARG A 49 7.17 -12.07 -7.68
C ARG A 49 7.89 -11.82 -9.00
N GLU A 50 7.62 -12.64 -10.02
CA GLU A 50 8.27 -12.52 -11.33
C GLU A 50 7.88 -11.20 -12.02
N ALA A 51 6.62 -10.83 -11.97
CA ALA A 51 6.11 -9.58 -12.55
C ALA A 51 6.23 -8.38 -11.59
N GLY A 52 6.52 -8.61 -10.31
CA GLY A 52 6.40 -7.61 -9.25
C GLY A 52 4.97 -7.09 -9.05
N PHE A 53 3.94 -7.85 -9.42
CA PHE A 53 2.55 -7.40 -9.30
C PHE A 53 1.95 -7.83 -7.95
N VAL A 54 1.39 -6.90 -7.19
CA VAL A 54 0.79 -7.15 -5.88
C VAL A 54 -0.64 -6.62 -5.83
N TRP A 55 -1.50 -7.31 -5.11
CA TRP A 55 -2.84 -6.82 -4.78
C TRP A 55 -3.29 -7.23 -3.39
N LEU A 56 -4.23 -6.45 -2.86
CA LEU A 56 -4.93 -6.68 -1.61
C LEU A 56 -6.41 -6.43 -1.82
N LYS A 57 -7.25 -7.38 -1.41
CA LYS A 57 -8.72 -7.24 -1.40
C LYS A 57 -9.25 -7.21 0.02
N GLN A 58 -10.16 -6.28 0.28
CA GLN A 58 -10.83 -6.11 1.55
C GLN A 58 -12.34 -6.06 1.36
N ARG A 59 -13.09 -6.45 2.38
CA ARG A 59 -14.55 -6.60 2.28
C ARG A 59 -15.29 -5.31 1.89
N LYS A 60 -14.80 -4.16 2.36
CA LYS A 60 -15.37 -2.83 2.11
C LYS A 60 -14.24 -1.82 2.00
N SER A 61 -14.44 -0.75 1.24
CA SER A 61 -13.54 0.40 1.27
C SER A 61 -13.47 0.99 2.69
N LYS A 62 -12.31 1.51 3.06
CA LYS A 62 -12.08 2.07 4.40
C LYS A 62 -11.34 3.40 4.30
N ASN A 63 -11.72 4.34 5.15
CA ASN A 63 -10.92 5.53 5.41
C ASN A 63 -10.03 5.27 6.62
N HIS A 64 -8.78 5.67 6.53
CA HIS A 64 -7.79 5.61 7.60
C HIS A 64 -7.21 7.01 7.80
N THR A 65 -6.83 7.30 9.04
CA THR A 65 -6.20 8.56 9.40
C THR A 65 -4.84 8.28 9.99
N PHE A 66 -3.79 8.73 9.32
CA PHE A 66 -2.44 8.78 9.87
C PHE A 66 -2.38 10.00 10.80
N THR A 67 -2.55 9.77 12.10
CA THR A 67 -2.72 10.82 13.12
C THR A 67 -1.53 11.75 13.21
N ASP A 68 -0.31 11.19 13.14
CA ASP A 68 0.95 11.92 13.34
C ASP A 68 1.20 13.00 12.28
N ILE A 69 0.56 12.85 11.12
CA ILE A 69 0.65 13.77 9.98
C ILE A 69 -0.72 14.37 9.60
N ALA A 70 -1.75 14.09 10.40
CA ALA A 70 -3.15 14.48 10.16
C ALA A 70 -3.66 14.17 8.74
N ARG A 71 -3.22 13.06 8.13
CA ARG A 71 -3.60 12.69 6.75
C ARG A 71 -4.74 11.69 6.72
N HIS A 72 -5.75 12.00 5.93
CA HIS A 72 -6.89 11.13 5.68
C HIS A 72 -6.69 10.41 4.35
N VAL A 73 -6.73 9.09 4.37
CA VAL A 73 -6.49 8.24 3.20
C VAL A 73 -7.64 7.27 3.05
N SER A 74 -8.19 7.16 1.83
CA SER A 74 -9.20 6.17 1.49
C SER A 74 -8.58 5.01 0.72
N TYR A 75 -8.89 3.80 1.14
CA TYR A 75 -8.51 2.54 0.52
C TYR A 75 -9.77 1.89 -0.05
N GLY A 76 -9.73 1.51 -1.33
CA GLY A 76 -10.79 0.81 -2.04
C GLY A 76 -10.96 -0.64 -1.57
N THR A 77 -11.93 -1.35 -2.15
CA THR A 77 -12.10 -2.80 -1.92
C THR A 77 -10.99 -3.64 -2.52
N GLU A 78 -10.29 -3.10 -3.52
CA GLU A 78 -9.10 -3.69 -4.10
C GLU A 78 -8.04 -2.59 -4.28
N VAL A 79 -6.83 -2.90 -3.83
CA VAL A 79 -5.62 -2.08 -4.01
C VAL A 79 -4.65 -2.91 -4.83
N THR A 80 -4.07 -2.33 -5.86
CA THR A 80 -3.08 -3.00 -6.73
C THR A 80 -1.87 -2.12 -6.96
N ALA A 81 -0.70 -2.70 -7.12
CA ALA A 81 0.50 -1.99 -7.53
C ALA A 81 1.49 -2.93 -8.23
N PHE A 82 2.49 -2.34 -8.87
CA PHE A 82 3.76 -3.02 -9.11
C PHE A 82 4.73 -2.61 -8.01
N ILE A 83 5.38 -3.59 -7.39
CA ILE A 83 6.27 -3.41 -6.25
C ILE A 83 7.71 -3.79 -6.62
N GLU A 84 8.64 -2.99 -6.12
CA GLU A 84 10.08 -3.22 -6.16
C GLU A 84 10.68 -2.72 -4.83
N LYS A 85 11.97 -2.95 -4.60
CA LYS A 85 12.60 -2.54 -3.34
C LYS A 85 12.44 -1.03 -3.11
N GLY A 86 11.85 -0.66 -1.99
CA GLY A 86 11.58 0.71 -1.57
C GLY A 86 10.45 1.40 -2.33
N LYS A 87 9.71 0.72 -3.23
CA LYS A 87 8.80 1.41 -4.15
C LYS A 87 7.58 0.61 -4.58
N MET A 88 6.43 1.29 -4.64
CA MET A 88 5.20 0.84 -5.29
C MET A 88 4.81 1.84 -6.38
N ARG A 89 4.57 1.36 -7.60
CA ARG A 89 4.18 2.17 -8.76
C ARG A 89 2.89 1.65 -9.39
N ASN A 90 2.24 2.50 -10.19
CA ASN A 90 0.91 2.24 -10.75
C ASN A 90 -0.09 1.81 -9.66
N LEU A 91 0.03 2.43 -8.49
CA LEU A 91 -0.85 2.18 -7.35
C LEU A 91 -2.28 2.57 -7.73
N THR A 92 -3.22 1.68 -7.45
CA THR A 92 -4.66 1.93 -7.62
C THR A 92 -5.40 1.66 -6.32
N GLY A 93 -6.60 2.22 -6.19
CA GLY A 93 -7.45 2.01 -5.02
C GLY A 93 -7.04 2.85 -3.79
N VAL A 94 -6.05 3.74 -3.89
CA VAL A 94 -5.62 4.61 -2.80
C VAL A 94 -5.82 6.09 -3.17
N LYS A 95 -6.44 6.85 -2.27
CA LYS A 95 -6.57 8.31 -2.41
C LYS A 95 -6.24 9.02 -1.10
N SER A 96 -5.50 10.11 -1.17
CA SER A 96 -5.29 11.03 -0.05
C SER A 96 -6.28 12.20 -0.14
N LYS A 97 -6.78 12.68 1.01
CA LYS A 97 -7.59 13.89 1.07
C LYS A 97 -6.68 15.11 1.15
N GLU A 98 -6.82 16.01 0.19
CA GLU A 98 -6.18 17.33 0.20
C GLU A 98 -7.27 18.41 0.29
N TYR A 99 -7.33 19.12 1.42
CA TYR A 99 -8.38 20.08 1.75
C TYR A 99 -9.79 19.50 1.51
N LEU A 100 -10.42 19.85 0.39
CA LEU A 100 -11.79 19.46 0.03
C LEU A 100 -11.87 18.33 -1.02
N ILE A 101 -10.74 17.93 -1.64
CA ILE A 101 -10.73 16.96 -2.74
C ILE A 101 -9.98 15.69 -2.38
N TRP A 102 -10.42 14.56 -2.94
CA TRP A 102 -9.72 13.29 -2.88
C TRP A 102 -8.81 13.13 -4.10
N ILE A 103 -7.51 12.96 -3.87
CA ILE A 103 -6.50 12.84 -4.91
C ILE A 103 -5.93 11.42 -4.91
N THR A 104 -5.92 10.78 -6.09
CA THR A 104 -5.33 9.46 -6.28
C THR A 104 -3.82 9.50 -6.09
N ILE A 105 -3.29 8.49 -5.39
CA ILE A 105 -1.86 8.23 -5.28
C ILE A 105 -1.49 7.13 -6.27
N SER A 106 -0.46 7.36 -7.09
CA SER A 106 0.02 6.40 -8.09
C SER A 106 1.39 5.83 -7.78
N GLU A 107 2.17 6.49 -6.92
CA GLU A 107 3.48 6.01 -6.51
C GLU A 107 3.73 6.28 -5.03
N ILE A 108 4.44 5.34 -4.39
CA ILE A 108 5.03 5.45 -3.07
C ILE A 108 6.49 5.01 -3.22
N SER A 109 7.44 5.81 -2.74
CA SER A 109 8.86 5.47 -2.85
C SER A 109 9.67 5.97 -1.67
N MET A 110 10.74 5.24 -1.35
CA MET A 110 11.77 5.61 -0.38
C MET A 110 13.12 5.05 -0.86
N GLU A 111 14.20 5.70 -0.46
CA GLU A 111 15.57 5.37 -0.92
C GLU A 111 16.05 4.05 -0.30
N SER A 112 15.73 3.83 0.99
CA SER A 112 16.10 2.63 1.75
C SER A 112 15.14 2.39 2.92
N GLU A 113 15.28 1.24 3.58
CA GLU A 113 14.48 0.89 4.78
C GLU A 113 14.77 1.84 5.96
N GLU A 114 15.97 2.41 6.02
CA GLU A 114 16.43 3.36 7.03
C GLU A 114 16.08 4.82 6.68
N SER A 115 15.41 5.06 5.56
CA SER A 115 15.03 6.41 5.16
C SER A 115 14.10 7.05 6.18
N GLU A 116 14.46 8.26 6.63
CA GLU A 116 13.62 9.04 7.55
C GLU A 116 12.36 9.59 6.88
N VAL A 117 12.30 9.55 5.54
CA VAL A 117 11.22 10.11 4.73
C VAL A 117 10.72 9.11 3.69
N ILE A 118 9.48 9.31 3.31
CA ILE A 118 8.78 8.57 2.26
C ILE A 118 8.12 9.58 1.30
N GLU A 119 8.20 9.32 0.00
CA GLU A 119 7.61 10.16 -1.04
C GLU A 119 6.36 9.50 -1.64
N PHE A 120 5.30 10.29 -1.78
CA PHE A 120 4.06 9.92 -2.45
C PHE A 120 3.89 10.77 -3.70
N ARG A 121 3.55 10.16 -4.84
CA ARG A 121 3.25 10.89 -6.07
C ARG A 121 1.85 10.61 -6.60
N THR A 122 1.28 11.63 -7.22
CA THR A 122 0.01 11.57 -7.93
C THR A 122 0.24 11.27 -9.42
N PRO A 123 -0.78 10.80 -10.16
CA PRO A 123 -0.66 10.60 -11.61
C PRO A 123 -0.28 11.86 -12.40
N LEU A 124 -0.51 13.05 -11.83
CA LEU A 124 -0.19 14.34 -12.43
C LEU A 124 1.24 14.82 -12.13
N GLY A 125 2.07 13.99 -11.48
CA GLY A 125 3.46 14.32 -11.16
C GLY A 125 3.64 15.19 -9.91
N LEU A 126 2.57 15.57 -9.22
CA LEU A 126 2.69 16.23 -7.91
C LEU A 126 3.18 15.23 -6.87
N SER A 127 4.16 15.63 -6.06
CA SER A 127 4.69 14.82 -4.97
C SER A 127 4.56 15.46 -3.59
N ARG A 128 4.63 14.59 -2.57
CA ARG A 128 4.66 14.94 -1.15
C ARG A 128 5.67 14.05 -0.45
N VAL A 129 6.55 14.65 0.34
CA VAL A 129 7.49 13.95 1.19
C VAL A 129 7.01 14.06 2.63
N LEU A 130 6.96 12.94 3.34
CA LEU A 130 6.45 12.83 4.70
C LEU A 130 7.40 11.99 5.57
N PRO A 131 7.40 12.15 6.90
CA PRO A 131 8.20 11.32 7.79
C PRO A 131 7.82 9.84 7.65
N ALA A 132 8.80 8.96 7.44
CA ALA A 132 8.57 7.52 7.32
C ALA A 132 8.03 6.90 8.62
N SER A 133 8.39 7.48 9.77
CA SER A 133 7.91 7.07 11.09
C SER A 133 6.38 7.07 11.21
N ALA A 134 5.69 8.01 10.54
CA ALA A 134 4.24 8.10 10.55
C ALA A 134 3.52 6.93 9.85
N PHE A 135 4.27 6.03 9.20
CA PHE A 135 3.76 4.86 8.48
C PHE A 135 4.31 3.55 9.05
N GLN A 136 4.93 3.58 10.23
CA GLN A 136 5.32 2.36 10.93
C GLN A 136 4.10 1.74 11.64
N LEU A 137 4.20 0.46 12.00
CA LEU A 137 3.19 -0.15 12.86
C LEU A 137 3.34 0.47 14.25
N ASN A 138 2.33 1.21 14.69
CA ASN A 138 2.21 1.56 16.09
C ASN A 138 1.87 0.26 16.84
N GLU A 139 2.62 -0.07 17.90
CA GLU A 139 2.35 -1.24 18.75
C GLU A 139 1.05 -1.11 19.58
N GLU A 140 0.20 -0.11 19.32
CA GLU A 140 -1.02 0.18 20.07
C GLU A 140 -2.30 -0.23 19.31
N ASN A 141 -2.64 -1.52 19.43
CA ASN A 141 -3.89 -2.05 20.01
C ASN A 141 -4.12 -3.53 19.63
#